data_AF-A0A957RPS4-F1
#
_entry.id   AF-A0A957RPS4-F1
#
_cell.length_a   1.000
_cell.length_b   1.000
_cell.length_c   1.000
_cell.angle_alpha   90.00
_cell.angle_beta   90.00
_cell.angle_gamma   90.00
#
_symmetry.space_group_name_H-M   'P 1'
#
loop_
_entity.id
_entity.type
_entity.pdbx_description
1 polymer ?
#
loop_
_entity_poly.entity_id
_entity_poly.type
_entity_poly.pdbx_seq_one_letter_code
_entity_poly.pdbx_strand_id
1 'polypeptide(L)'
;MSADQAAVMRQALAGMLWTKQYYYYDVDRWLDEHQGNPMSGGKRIVRNRDWYHMINDDIISMPDKWEYPWYAAWDLAFHTIALSMVDLDFSREQLRLMLDYLYLHPNGQIPAYEWNFSDVNPPVHAWATIFNYAVDSELDADELAFLKRTFNKLLLNFNWWVNRKDPAGRNLFNGGFLGLDNIGV
;
A
#
# COMPACT_ATOMS: atom_id res chain seq x y z
N MET A 1 26.22 -8.70 -16.46
CA MET A 1 25.14 -8.40 -17.42
C MET A 1 25.75 -8.04 -18.76
N SER A 2 25.11 -8.43 -19.88
CA SER A 2 25.45 -7.89 -21.20
C SER A 2 25.10 -6.39 -21.26
N ALA A 3 25.63 -5.68 -22.26
CA ALA A 3 25.31 -4.26 -22.48
C ALA A 3 23.81 -4.04 -22.69
N ASP A 4 23.16 -4.94 -23.43
CA ASP A 4 21.73 -4.91 -23.69
C ASP A 4 20.90 -5.12 -22.40
N GLN A 5 21.25 -6.13 -21.60
CA GLN A 5 20.62 -6.35 -20.29
C GLN A 5 20.75 -5.13 -19.38
N ALA A 6 21.91 -4.46 -19.38
CA ALA A 6 22.14 -3.27 -18.57
C ALA A 6 21.29 -2.08 -19.05
N ALA A 7 21.10 -1.95 -20.38
CA ALA A 7 20.23 -0.93 -20.95
C ALA A 7 18.76 -1.17 -20.57
N VAL A 8 18.27 -2.41 -20.68
CA VAL A 8 16.91 -2.79 -20.28
C VAL A 8 16.66 -2.49 -18.79
N MET A 9 17.56 -2.92 -17.91
CA MET A 9 17.43 -2.66 -16.47
C MET A 9 17.40 -1.16 -16.16
N ARG A 10 18.28 -0.37 -16.79
CA ARG A 10 18.32 1.09 -16.60
C ARG A 10 17.02 1.75 -17.04
N GLN A 11 16.47 1.36 -18.19
CA GLN A 11 15.22 1.92 -18.70
C GLN A 11 14.04 1.53 -17.81
N ALA A 12 13.97 0.28 -17.35
CA ALA A 12 12.93 -0.18 -16.45
C ALA A 12 12.92 0.60 -15.12
N LEU A 13 14.09 0.76 -14.49
CA LEU A 13 14.23 1.54 -13.26
C LEU A 13 13.91 3.03 -13.48
N ALA A 14 14.36 3.61 -14.59
CA ALA A 14 14.01 4.99 -14.95
C ALA A 14 12.49 5.15 -15.14
N GLY A 15 11.82 4.16 -15.75
CA GLY A 15 10.36 4.13 -15.87
C GLY A 15 9.68 4.16 -14.50
N MET A 16 10.07 3.26 -13.58
CA MET A 16 9.55 3.21 -12.20
C MET A 16 9.76 4.53 -11.44
N LEU A 17 10.94 5.16 -11.57
CA LEU A 17 11.20 6.45 -10.94
C LEU A 17 10.33 7.56 -11.52
N TRP A 18 9.95 7.46 -12.80
CA TRP A 18 9.14 8.45 -13.51
C TRP A 18 7.63 8.26 -13.34
N THR A 19 7.19 7.17 -12.71
CA THR A 19 5.79 6.97 -12.30
C THR A 19 5.50 7.42 -10.87
N LYS A 20 6.49 7.95 -10.14
CA LYS A 20 6.25 8.65 -8.87
C LYS A 20 5.34 9.86 -9.12
N GLN A 21 4.21 9.95 -8.42
CA GLN A 21 3.27 11.06 -8.53
C GLN A 21 2.89 11.61 -7.16
N TYR A 22 2.76 12.93 -7.07
CA TYR A 22 2.08 13.53 -5.92
C TYR A 22 0.61 13.16 -5.96
N TYR A 23 0.11 12.58 -4.87
CA TYR A 23 -1.24 12.09 -4.77
C TYR A 23 -1.91 12.68 -3.53
N TYR A 24 -2.83 13.62 -3.77
CA TYR A 24 -3.62 14.27 -2.73
C TYR A 24 -5.05 13.74 -2.73
N TYR A 25 -5.48 13.19 -1.59
CA TYR A 25 -6.86 12.75 -1.41
C TYR A 25 -7.27 12.81 0.06
N ASP A 26 -8.03 13.85 0.41
CA ASP A 26 -8.73 14.01 1.67
C ASP A 26 -10.12 13.37 1.57
N VAL A 27 -10.29 12.21 2.23
CA VAL A 27 -11.53 11.43 2.15
C VAL A 27 -12.66 12.10 2.92
N ASP A 28 -12.39 12.74 4.06
CA ASP A 28 -13.40 13.46 4.85
C ASP A 28 -14.06 14.56 4.01
N ARG A 29 -13.22 15.40 3.39
CA ARG A 29 -13.67 16.47 2.51
C ARG A 29 -14.45 15.94 1.32
N TRP A 30 -13.93 14.89 0.65
CA TRP A 30 -14.62 14.29 -0.49
C TRP A 30 -15.99 13.74 -0.08
N LEU A 31 -16.09 13.08 1.08
CA LEU A 31 -17.36 12.55 1.58
C LEU A 31 -18.37 13.66 1.92
N ASP A 32 -17.92 14.79 2.47
CA ASP A 32 -18.79 15.94 2.74
C ASP A 32 -19.35 16.53 1.44
N GLU A 33 -18.50 16.72 0.42
CA GLU A 33 -18.91 17.21 -0.91
C GLU A 33 -19.95 16.29 -1.57
N HIS A 34 -19.97 15.00 -1.19
CA HIS A 34 -20.89 13.99 -1.72
C HIS A 34 -22.04 13.62 -0.77
N GLN A 35 -22.21 14.32 0.36
CA GLN A 35 -23.23 14.05 1.39
C GLN A 35 -23.16 12.60 1.94
N GLY A 36 -21.96 12.03 1.92
CA GLY A 36 -21.65 10.66 2.33
C GLY A 36 -20.95 10.55 3.68
N ASN A 37 -20.50 11.67 4.25
CA ASN A 37 -19.73 11.64 5.51
C ASN A 37 -20.62 11.21 6.68
N PRO A 38 -20.32 10.09 7.37
CA PRO A 38 -21.09 9.63 8.51
C PRO A 38 -21.03 10.59 9.71
N MET A 39 -19.94 11.34 9.86
CA MET A 39 -19.71 12.23 11.00
C MET A 39 -20.51 13.53 10.92
N SER A 40 -20.75 14.03 9.70
CA SER A 40 -21.60 15.22 9.45
C SER A 40 -23.08 14.88 9.23
N GLY A 41 -23.48 13.61 9.39
CA GLY A 41 -24.86 13.14 9.24
C GLY A 41 -25.27 12.83 7.79
N GLY A 42 -24.31 12.78 6.86
CA GLY A 42 -24.52 12.36 5.48
C GLY A 42 -25.07 10.94 5.38
N LYS A 43 -26.09 10.73 4.55
CA LYS A 43 -26.80 9.45 4.41
C LYS A 43 -26.50 8.73 3.10
N ARG A 44 -25.83 9.39 2.15
CA ARG A 44 -25.54 8.78 0.86
C ARG A 44 -24.48 7.70 1.02
N ILE A 45 -24.73 6.52 0.48
CA ILE A 45 -23.74 5.46 0.39
C ILE A 45 -22.87 5.76 -0.83
N VAL A 46 -21.59 5.99 -0.59
CA VAL A 46 -20.57 6.29 -1.61
C VAL A 46 -19.32 5.47 -1.31
N ARG A 47 -18.39 5.38 -2.29
CA ARG A 47 -17.13 4.64 -2.10
C ARG A 47 -16.34 5.17 -0.90
N ASN A 48 -15.57 4.30 -0.26
CA ASN A 48 -14.64 4.61 0.83
C ASN A 48 -15.24 5.34 2.03
N ARG A 49 -16.56 5.29 2.23
CA ARG A 49 -17.26 5.95 3.35
C ARG A 49 -16.70 5.58 4.73
N ASP A 50 -16.23 4.34 4.89
CA ASP A 50 -15.66 3.85 6.16
C ASP A 50 -14.22 4.34 6.41
N TRP A 51 -13.62 5.04 5.44
CA TRP A 51 -12.25 5.55 5.48
C TRP A 51 -12.21 7.08 5.63
N TYR A 52 -13.22 7.66 6.27
CA TYR A 52 -13.33 9.12 6.47
C TYR A 52 -12.11 9.75 7.18
N HIS A 53 -11.33 8.97 7.94
CA HIS A 53 -10.12 9.45 8.61
C HIS A 53 -8.92 9.61 7.66
N MET A 54 -9.00 9.10 6.45
CA MET A 54 -7.85 8.93 5.57
C MET A 54 -7.50 10.21 4.82
N ILE A 55 -6.21 10.55 4.83
CA ILE A 55 -5.63 11.66 4.09
C ILE A 55 -4.39 11.15 3.37
N ASN A 56 -4.39 11.27 2.04
CA ASN A 56 -3.21 11.05 1.23
C ASN A 56 -2.63 12.41 0.85
N ASP A 57 -1.34 12.63 1.05
CA ASP A 57 -0.68 13.92 0.76
C ASP A 57 0.82 13.73 0.44
N ASP A 58 1.14 12.68 -0.30
CA ASP A 58 2.52 12.21 -0.46
C ASP A 58 2.88 11.94 -1.93
N ILE A 59 4.19 11.85 -2.20
CA ILE A 59 4.69 11.32 -3.47
C ILE A 59 4.69 9.79 -3.38
N ILE A 60 3.87 9.17 -4.23
CA ILE A 60 3.65 7.73 -4.21
C ILE A 60 4.07 7.10 -5.54
N SER A 61 4.64 5.89 -5.47
CA SER A 61 4.96 5.09 -6.65
C SER A 61 3.69 4.52 -7.28
N MET A 62 3.34 4.97 -8.49
CA MET A 62 2.15 4.48 -9.19
C MET A 62 2.46 3.30 -10.11
N PRO A 63 1.51 2.36 -10.30
CA PRO A 63 1.64 1.28 -11.28
C PRO A 63 1.80 1.84 -12.71
N ASP A 64 1.02 2.86 -13.05
CA ASP A 64 1.15 3.61 -14.30
C ASP A 64 0.67 5.05 -14.13
N LYS A 65 1.39 6.02 -14.69
CA LYS A 65 1.06 7.45 -14.50
C LYS A 65 -0.16 7.95 -15.29
N TRP A 66 -0.70 7.14 -16.20
CA TRP A 66 -1.77 7.50 -17.14
C TRP A 66 -3.01 6.60 -16.99
N GLU A 67 -2.86 5.29 -17.07
CA GLU A 67 -3.96 4.31 -16.95
C GLU A 67 -4.38 4.13 -15.49
N TYR A 68 -3.42 4.09 -14.58
CA TYR A 68 -3.64 3.87 -13.15
C TYR A 68 -3.02 5.01 -12.31
N PRO A 69 -3.48 6.27 -12.45
CA PRO A 69 -2.91 7.43 -11.76
C PRO A 69 -3.32 7.49 -10.27
N TRP A 70 -3.35 6.32 -9.62
CA TRP A 70 -3.71 6.06 -8.25
C TRP A 70 -2.91 4.83 -7.77
N TYR A 71 -2.65 4.75 -6.47
CA TYR A 71 -1.86 3.65 -5.93
C TYR A 71 -2.71 2.41 -5.66
N ALA A 72 -2.10 1.25 -5.85
CA ALA A 72 -2.55 -0.02 -5.29
C ALA A 72 -1.51 -0.48 -4.28
N ALA A 73 -1.92 -0.72 -3.03
CA ALA A 73 -0.97 -0.96 -1.95
C ALA A 73 -0.15 -2.23 -2.17
N TRP A 74 -0.73 -3.27 -2.79
CA TRP A 74 0.00 -4.51 -3.08
C TRP A 74 1.02 -4.33 -4.22
N ASP A 75 0.68 -3.64 -5.32
CA ASP A 75 1.64 -3.24 -6.36
C ASP A 75 2.79 -2.42 -5.76
N LEU A 76 2.46 -1.44 -4.91
CA LEU A 76 3.44 -0.60 -4.22
C LEU A 76 4.43 -1.43 -3.41
N ALA A 77 3.97 -2.46 -2.70
CA ALA A 77 4.87 -3.37 -1.99
C ALA A 77 5.86 -4.07 -2.95
N PHE A 78 5.45 -4.47 -4.16
CA PHE A 78 6.34 -5.01 -5.19
C PHE A 78 7.28 -3.94 -5.77
N HIS A 79 6.79 -2.72 -5.99
CA HIS A 79 7.59 -1.61 -6.49
C HIS A 79 8.81 -1.38 -5.59
N THR A 80 8.63 -1.48 -4.26
CA THR A 80 9.70 -1.23 -3.29
C THR A 80 10.90 -2.18 -3.44
N ILE A 81 10.66 -3.40 -3.93
CA ILE A 81 11.71 -4.39 -4.22
C ILE A 81 12.61 -3.87 -5.33
N ALA A 82 12.03 -3.46 -6.46
CA ALA A 82 12.79 -2.93 -7.60
C ALA A 82 13.46 -1.59 -7.25
N LEU A 83 12.73 -0.69 -6.58
CA LEU A 83 13.21 0.63 -6.20
C LEU A 83 14.33 0.56 -5.16
N SER A 84 14.38 -0.47 -4.31
CA SER A 84 15.45 -0.64 -3.31
C SER A 84 16.85 -0.71 -3.92
N MET A 85 16.95 -1.07 -5.20
CA MET A 85 18.21 -1.15 -5.93
C MET A 85 18.82 0.22 -6.26
N VAL A 86 18.01 1.29 -6.21
CA VAL A 86 18.43 2.64 -6.62
C VAL A 86 18.07 3.73 -5.61
N ASP A 87 17.08 3.50 -4.74
CA ASP A 87 16.53 4.47 -3.80
C ASP A 87 15.84 3.73 -2.63
N LEU A 88 16.66 3.19 -1.72
CA LEU A 88 16.20 2.39 -0.58
C LEU A 88 15.35 3.21 0.40
N ASP A 89 15.69 4.48 0.61
CA ASP A 89 14.94 5.39 1.47
C ASP A 89 13.51 5.59 0.97
N PHE A 90 13.36 5.86 -0.33
CA PHE A 90 12.02 5.97 -0.92
C PHE A 90 11.25 4.66 -0.80
N SER A 91 11.87 3.51 -1.08
CA SER A 91 11.22 2.21 -0.91
C SER A 91 10.69 1.99 0.50
N ARG A 92 11.49 2.30 1.53
CA ARG A 92 11.08 2.20 2.93
C ARG A 92 9.94 3.16 3.26
N GLU A 93 10.03 4.37 2.74
CA GLU A 93 8.99 5.39 2.91
C GLU A 93 7.66 4.93 2.31
N GLN A 94 7.65 4.34 1.10
CA GLN A 94 6.43 3.81 0.49
C GLN A 94 5.76 2.74 1.38
N LEU A 95 6.54 1.81 1.96
CA LEU A 95 6.00 0.83 2.91
C LEU A 95 5.47 1.48 4.19
N ARG A 96 6.16 2.52 4.68
CA ARG A 96 5.77 3.27 5.88
C ARG A 96 4.45 3.99 5.66
N LEU A 97 4.25 4.62 4.50
CA LEU A 97 3.03 5.35 4.16
C LEU A 97 1.80 4.47 4.34
N MET A 98 1.80 3.25 3.78
CA MET A 98 0.65 2.32 3.88
C MET A 98 0.33 1.85 5.31
N LEU A 99 1.23 2.09 6.27
CA LEU A 99 1.12 1.73 7.68
C LEU A 99 1.00 2.96 8.61
N ASP A 100 1.11 4.15 8.04
CA ASP A 100 0.97 5.42 8.74
C ASP A 100 -0.46 5.60 9.24
N TYR A 101 -0.64 6.40 10.29
CA TYR A 101 -1.96 6.62 10.88
C TYR A 101 -2.91 7.38 9.95
N LEU A 102 -2.39 8.14 8.98
CA LEU A 102 -3.19 8.82 7.97
C LEU A 102 -3.71 7.89 6.87
N TYR A 103 -3.12 6.69 6.73
CA TYR A 103 -3.46 5.74 5.67
C TYR A 103 -4.09 4.46 6.22
N LEU A 104 -3.47 3.85 7.22
CA LEU A 104 -3.91 2.60 7.83
C LEU A 104 -5.24 2.80 8.55
N HIS A 105 -6.22 1.95 8.25
CA HIS A 105 -7.49 2.00 8.97
C HIS A 105 -7.26 1.68 10.47
N PRO A 106 -7.96 2.35 11.40
CA PRO A 106 -7.90 2.04 12.84
C PRO A 106 -8.20 0.59 13.23
N ASN A 107 -8.77 -0.22 12.33
CA ASN A 107 -9.06 -1.63 12.57
C ASN A 107 -7.89 -2.55 12.16
N GLY A 108 -6.80 -2.00 11.62
CA GLY A 108 -5.63 -2.71 11.10
C GLY A 108 -5.63 -2.93 9.58
N GLN A 109 -6.69 -2.59 8.85
CA GLN A 109 -6.74 -2.79 7.40
C GLN A 109 -5.82 -1.81 6.66
N ILE A 110 -4.99 -2.34 5.76
CA ILE A 110 -4.24 -1.55 4.78
C ILE A 110 -5.18 -1.22 3.61
N PRO A 111 -5.24 0.04 3.14
CA PRO A 111 -6.10 0.42 2.02
C PRO A 111 -5.71 -0.34 0.75
N ALA A 112 -6.68 -0.85 -0.01
CA ALA A 112 -6.39 -1.53 -1.26
C ALA A 112 -5.98 -0.54 -2.38
N TYR A 113 -6.95 0.22 -2.90
CA TYR A 113 -6.77 1.21 -3.97
C TYR A 113 -7.90 2.24 -3.99
N GLU A 114 -7.73 3.37 -4.71
CA GLU A 114 -8.64 4.54 -4.67
C GLU A 114 -10.12 4.19 -4.79
N TRP A 115 -10.49 3.26 -5.67
CA TRP A 115 -11.90 2.95 -5.93
C TRP A 115 -12.58 2.16 -4.82
N ASN A 116 -11.80 1.41 -4.03
CA ASN A 116 -12.33 0.61 -2.93
C ASN A 116 -11.22 0.30 -1.91
N PHE A 117 -11.00 1.19 -0.95
CA PHE A 117 -9.99 0.98 0.10
C PHE A 117 -10.29 -0.25 0.97
N SER A 118 -11.57 -0.62 1.09
CA SER A 118 -12.01 -1.79 1.86
C SER A 118 -11.81 -3.12 1.12
N ASP A 119 -11.39 -3.10 -0.15
CA ASP A 119 -11.07 -4.33 -0.86
C ASP A 119 -9.89 -5.06 -0.20
N VAL A 120 -9.70 -6.31 -0.58
CA VAL A 120 -8.64 -7.15 -0.04
C VAL A 120 -7.68 -7.50 -1.15
N ASN A 121 -6.41 -7.19 -0.94
CA ASN A 121 -5.32 -7.57 -1.84
C ASN A 121 -4.36 -8.53 -1.11
N PRO A 122 -3.51 -9.26 -1.86
CA PRO A 122 -2.51 -10.13 -1.25
C PRO A 122 -1.65 -9.40 -0.19
N PRO A 123 -1.47 -9.98 1.03
CA PRO A 123 -0.80 -9.30 2.14
C PRO A 123 0.73 -9.38 2.03
N VAL A 124 1.30 -8.75 1.00
CA VAL A 124 2.73 -8.84 0.67
C VAL A 124 3.62 -7.80 1.39
N HIS A 125 3.04 -6.88 2.18
CA HIS A 125 3.77 -5.80 2.85
C HIS A 125 4.81 -6.30 3.87
N ALA A 126 4.51 -7.36 4.61
CA ALA A 126 5.45 -7.95 5.57
C ALA A 126 6.67 -8.56 4.87
N TRP A 127 6.44 -9.25 3.75
CA TRP A 127 7.52 -9.77 2.90
C TRP A 127 8.37 -8.64 2.33
N ALA A 128 7.75 -7.61 1.77
CA ALA A 128 8.48 -6.47 1.19
C ALA A 128 9.30 -5.72 2.25
N THR A 129 8.78 -5.58 3.47
CA THR A 129 9.52 -5.00 4.60
C THR A 129 10.78 -5.78 4.92
N ILE A 130 10.66 -7.11 5.08
CA ILE A 130 11.82 -7.97 5.40
C ILE A 130 12.84 -7.93 4.25
N PHE A 131 12.37 -7.93 3.00
CA PHE A 131 13.25 -7.82 1.84
C PHE A 131 14.05 -6.52 1.87
N ASN A 132 13.38 -5.37 2.02
CA ASN A 132 14.05 -4.06 2.09
C ASN A 132 15.00 -3.95 3.30
N TYR A 133 14.66 -4.57 4.42
CA TYR A 133 15.55 -4.66 5.58
C TYR A 133 16.79 -5.51 5.29
N ALA A 134 16.64 -6.64 4.59
CA ALA A 134 17.74 -7.55 4.29
C ALA A 134 18.67 -7.07 3.16
N VAL A 135 18.19 -6.18 2.29
CA VAL A 135 18.99 -5.55 1.23
C VAL A 135 19.95 -4.50 1.79
N ASP A 136 19.66 -3.94 2.97
CA ASP A 136 20.56 -2.98 3.58
C ASP A 136 21.83 -3.65 4.10
N SER A 137 22.97 -3.13 3.66
CA SER A 137 24.30 -3.56 4.11
C SER A 137 24.73 -2.91 5.44
N GLU A 138 24.07 -1.85 5.88
CA GLU A 138 24.42 -1.05 7.05
C GLU A 138 23.29 -1.09 8.09
N LEU A 139 23.27 -2.15 8.89
CA LEU A 139 22.35 -2.24 10.02
C LEU A 139 22.73 -1.24 11.11
N ASP A 140 21.96 -0.18 11.22
CA ASP A 140 22.07 0.81 12.28
C ASP A 140 20.82 0.89 13.19
N ALA A 141 20.80 1.89 14.07
CA ALA A 141 19.73 2.08 15.05
C ALA A 141 18.41 2.53 14.41
N ASP A 142 18.47 3.28 13.31
CA ASP A 142 17.31 3.79 12.60
C ASP A 142 16.61 2.66 11.84
N GLU A 143 17.36 1.69 11.31
CA GLU A 143 16.81 0.56 10.56
C GLU A 143 16.05 -0.37 11.50
N LEU A 144 16.63 -0.60 12.67
CA LEU A 144 15.98 -1.36 13.74
C LEU A 144 14.73 -0.64 14.23
N ALA A 145 14.76 0.70 14.31
CA ALA A 145 13.59 1.50 14.69
C ALA A 145 12.48 1.44 13.62
N PHE A 146 12.84 1.49 12.33
CA PHE A 146 11.92 1.26 11.22
C PHE A 146 11.28 -0.12 11.33
N LEU A 147 12.08 -1.19 11.47
CA LEU A 147 11.57 -2.54 11.55
C LEU A 147 10.62 -2.73 12.75
N LYS A 148 10.96 -2.18 13.92
CA LYS A 148 10.08 -2.22 15.11
C LYS A 148 8.75 -1.51 14.89
N ARG A 149 8.77 -0.32 14.28
CA ARG A 149 7.53 0.44 13.97
C ARG A 149 6.66 -0.33 12.98
N THR A 150 7.26 -0.78 11.89
CA THR A 150 6.58 -1.52 10.83
C THR A 150 6.02 -2.85 11.33
N PHE A 151 6.77 -3.59 12.15
CA PHE A 151 6.30 -4.83 12.77
C PHE A 151 5.05 -4.62 13.63
N ASN A 152 5.04 -3.60 14.49
CA ASN A 152 3.87 -3.30 15.32
C ASN A 152 2.62 -2.98 14.50
N LYS A 153 2.77 -2.23 13.39
CA LYS A 153 1.66 -1.91 12.48
C LYS A 153 1.19 -3.13 11.70
N LEU A 154 2.11 -3.95 11.21
CA LEU A 154 1.80 -5.20 10.52
C LEU A 154 1.14 -6.22 11.45
N LEU A 155 1.42 -6.18 12.77
CA LEU A 155 0.72 -7.01 13.74
C LEU A 155 -0.76 -6.61 13.86
N LEU A 156 -1.08 -5.31 13.78
CA LEU A 156 -2.48 -4.86 13.69
C LEU A 156 -3.14 -5.37 12.41
N ASN A 157 -2.43 -5.31 11.28
CA ASN A 157 -2.93 -5.83 10.02
C ASN A 157 -3.13 -7.36 10.05
N PHE A 158 -2.20 -8.10 10.63
CA PHE A 158 -2.33 -9.53 10.83
C PHE A 158 -3.54 -9.88 11.70
N ASN A 159 -3.73 -9.16 12.81
CA ASN A 159 -4.91 -9.33 13.66
C ASN A 159 -6.21 -9.02 12.90
N TRP A 160 -6.22 -8.03 12.00
CA TRP A 160 -7.35 -7.78 11.12
C TRP A 160 -7.62 -8.99 10.20
N TRP A 161 -6.59 -9.57 9.57
CA TRP A 161 -6.72 -10.77 8.74
C TRP A 161 -7.31 -11.96 9.50
N VAL A 162 -6.76 -12.27 10.67
CA VAL A 162 -7.25 -13.38 11.51
C VAL A 162 -8.72 -13.17 11.90
N ASN A 163 -9.09 -11.96 12.32
CA ASN A 163 -10.44 -11.70 12.83
C ASN A 163 -11.50 -11.48 11.73
N ARG A 164 -11.12 -10.97 10.56
CA ARG A 164 -12.08 -10.55 9.52
C ARG A 164 -12.06 -11.44 8.27
N LYS A 165 -10.96 -12.15 8.02
CA LYS A 165 -10.76 -12.95 6.80
C LYS A 165 -10.56 -14.44 7.09
N ASP A 166 -10.40 -14.83 8.36
CA ASP A 166 -10.52 -16.22 8.82
C ASP A 166 -11.58 -16.37 9.92
N PRO A 167 -12.87 -16.08 9.64
CA PRO A 167 -13.92 -16.14 10.67
C PRO A 167 -14.15 -17.55 11.24
N ALA A 168 -13.64 -18.58 10.56
CA ALA A 168 -13.77 -19.97 10.98
C ALA A 168 -12.54 -20.50 11.74
N GLY A 169 -11.47 -19.71 11.89
CA GLY A 169 -10.25 -20.10 12.59
C GLY A 169 -9.52 -21.29 11.95
N ARG A 170 -9.60 -21.43 10.63
CA ARG A 170 -9.01 -22.56 9.88
C ARG A 170 -7.67 -22.20 9.23
N ASN A 171 -7.16 -21.00 9.47
CA ASN A 171 -6.00 -20.42 8.78
C ASN A 171 -6.18 -20.39 7.26
N LEU A 172 -7.43 -20.27 6.80
CA LEU A 172 -7.77 -20.10 5.39
C LEU A 172 -8.42 -18.74 5.22
N PHE A 173 -7.62 -17.79 4.74
CA PHE A 173 -8.06 -16.42 4.52
C PHE A 173 -8.85 -16.32 3.21
N ASN A 174 -9.98 -15.62 3.22
CA ASN A 174 -10.85 -15.49 2.06
C ASN A 174 -11.17 -14.03 1.68
N GLY A 175 -11.74 -13.88 0.49
CA GLY A 175 -12.16 -12.60 -0.08
C GLY A 175 -11.01 -11.82 -0.72
N GLY A 176 -11.40 -10.85 -1.54
CA GLY A 176 -10.46 -9.98 -2.23
C GLY A 176 -10.22 -10.32 -3.68
N PHE A 177 -9.50 -9.40 -4.30
CA PHE A 177 -9.02 -9.46 -5.65
C PHE A 177 -7.54 -9.91 -5.64
N LEU A 178 -7.22 -10.97 -6.40
CA LEU A 178 -5.88 -11.56 -6.44
C LEU A 178 -4.90 -10.83 -7.36
N GLY A 179 -5.29 -9.75 -8.03
CA GLY A 179 -4.47 -9.19 -9.11
C GLY A 179 -4.52 -9.99 -10.41
N LEU A 180 -5.48 -10.93 -10.51
CA LEU A 180 -5.60 -11.88 -11.61
C LEU A 180 -6.99 -11.72 -12.25
N ASP A 181 -7.20 -10.56 -12.89
CA ASP A 181 -8.48 -10.12 -13.47
C ASP A 181 -9.18 -11.14 -14.37
N ASN A 182 -8.40 -12.03 -15.00
CA ASN A 182 -8.88 -12.98 -15.98
C ASN A 182 -8.98 -14.43 -15.47
N ILE A 183 -8.73 -14.69 -14.19
CA ILE A 183 -8.99 -16.01 -13.59
C ILE A 183 -10.38 -15.98 -12.98
N GLY A 184 -11.38 -16.33 -13.79
CA GLY A 184 -12.71 -16.69 -13.32
C GLY A 184 -12.69 -18.09 -12.70
N VAL A 185 -13.25 -18.22 -11.50
CA VAL A 185 -13.59 -19.52 -10.91
C VAL A 185 -14.92 -20.00 -11.48
#